data_AF-A0AA39V8Q0-F1
#
_entry.id   AF-A0AA39V8Q0-F1
#
_cell.length_a   1.000
_cell.length_b   1.000
_cell.length_c   1.000
_cell.angle_alpha   90.00
_cell.angle_beta   90.00
_cell.angle_gamma   90.00
#
_symmetry.space_group_name_H-M   'P 1'
#
loop_
_entity.id
_entity.type
_entity.pdbx_description
1 polymer ?
#
loop_
_entity_poly.entity_id
_entity_poly.type
_entity_poly.pdbx_seq_one_letter_code
_entity_poly.pdbx_strand_id
1 'polypeptide(L)'
;MNKASKHGRLLGLDVSDKYVSLAVSDSKNLIAVPLRGLHRKKTNMTSMADIFQSLISEHNLVCFVVGTPYTWHCDANPFLKQTQIFIDNLCETGKLEGFKYTFWDTSIRSKNSEFVLEQHVKFMLEHLNQPKIKKPKTIMNKCLAVSALQGFLDCTNKMVAEDCD
;
A
#
# COMPACT_ATOMS: atom_id res chain seq x y z
N MET A 1 -25.14 -16.68 20.24
CA MET A 1 -23.72 -16.24 20.20
C MET A 1 -23.57 -15.27 19.04
N ASN A 2 -23.45 -13.97 19.31
CA ASN A 2 -23.26 -12.97 18.27
C ASN A 2 -21.89 -13.20 17.62
N LYS A 3 -21.91 -13.70 16.38
CA LYS A 3 -20.72 -13.75 15.53
C LYS A 3 -20.43 -12.29 15.18
N ALA A 4 -19.59 -11.61 15.96
CA ALA A 4 -19.08 -10.30 15.60
C ALA A 4 -18.57 -10.43 14.16
N SER A 5 -19.22 -9.73 13.23
CA SER A 5 -18.81 -9.71 11.83
C SER A 5 -17.36 -9.25 11.85
N LYS A 6 -16.41 -10.16 11.59
CA LYS A 6 -15.01 -9.78 11.48
C LYS A 6 -14.93 -8.92 10.23
N HIS A 7 -14.93 -7.60 10.42
CA HIS A 7 -14.69 -6.67 9.33
C HIS A 7 -13.41 -7.11 8.60
N GLY A 8 -13.53 -7.24 7.29
CA GLY A 8 -12.40 -7.57 6.45
C GLY A 8 -11.33 -6.50 6.54
N ARG A 9 -10.08 -6.93 6.47
CA ARG A 9 -8.93 -6.02 6.49
C ARG A 9 -8.63 -5.51 5.09
N LEU A 10 -8.09 -4.31 5.01
CA LEU A 10 -7.56 -3.71 3.79
C LEU A 10 -6.05 -3.95 3.67
N LEU A 11 -5.57 -4.15 2.45
CA LEU A 11 -4.16 -4.23 2.10
C LEU A 11 -3.76 -3.01 1.27
N GLY A 12 -2.82 -2.23 1.78
CA GLY A 12 -2.24 -1.08 1.09
C GLY A 12 -1.08 -1.49 0.20
N LEU A 13 -1.07 -1.00 -1.04
CA LEU A 13 -0.03 -1.24 -2.03
C LEU A 13 0.62 0.09 -2.43
N ASP A 14 1.95 0.18 -2.31
CA ASP A 14 2.76 1.25 -2.88
C ASP A 14 3.65 0.65 -3.98
N VAL A 15 3.34 0.98 -5.23
CA VAL A 15 3.93 0.36 -6.42
C VAL A 15 5.07 1.24 -6.93
N SER A 16 6.27 0.64 -6.99
CA SER A 16 7.44 1.22 -7.62
C SER A 16 7.91 0.33 -8.77
N ASP A 17 8.90 0.82 -9.52
CA ASP A 17 9.47 0.08 -10.66
C ASP A 17 9.91 -1.35 -10.30
N LYS A 18 10.65 -1.49 -9.20
CA LYS A 18 11.30 -2.75 -8.79
C LYS A 18 10.59 -3.45 -7.63
N TYR A 19 9.72 -2.77 -6.91
CA TYR A 19 9.11 -3.32 -5.69
C TYR A 19 7.65 -2.91 -5.54
N VAL A 20 6.88 -3.76 -4.88
CA VAL A 20 5.55 -3.45 -4.36
C VAL A 20 5.63 -3.55 -2.85
N SER A 21 5.43 -2.45 -2.15
CA SER A 21 5.45 -2.44 -0.68
C SER A 21 4.04 -2.57 -0.14
N LEU A 22 3.89 -3.45 0.84
CA LEU A 22 2.60 -3.83 1.37
C LEU A 22 2.46 -3.34 2.82
N ALA A 23 1.28 -2.78 3.12
CA ALA A 23 0.80 -2.51 4.47
C ALA A 23 -0.55 -3.21 4.67
N VAL A 24 -0.89 -3.52 5.91
CA VAL A 24 -2.18 -4.11 6.26
C VAL A 24 -2.82 -3.31 7.38
N SER A 25 -4.11 -3.05 7.26
CA SER A 25 -4.92 -2.42 8.32
C SER A 25 -5.11 -3.36 9.51
N ASP A 26 -5.46 -2.89 10.69
CA ASP A 26 -5.91 -3.74 11.80
C ASP A 26 -7.35 -4.22 11.60
N SER A 27 -7.87 -5.08 12.48
CA SER A 27 -9.22 -5.65 12.33
C SER A 27 -10.35 -4.62 12.41
N LYS A 28 -10.06 -3.41 12.92
CA LYS A 28 -11.03 -2.31 13.01
C LYS A 28 -10.88 -1.30 11.87
N ASN A 29 -9.92 -1.50 10.94
CA ASN A 29 -9.59 -0.55 9.88
C ASN A 29 -9.29 0.87 10.43
N LEU A 30 -8.58 0.95 11.56
CA LEU A 30 -8.14 2.19 12.19
C LEU A 30 -6.65 2.46 11.95
N ILE A 31 -5.81 1.41 11.97
CA ILE A 31 -4.36 1.55 11.95
C ILE A 31 -3.75 0.69 10.85
N ALA A 32 -2.88 1.26 10.03
CA ALA A 32 -2.06 0.55 9.06
C ALA A 32 -0.69 0.16 9.66
N VAL A 33 -0.24 -1.07 9.39
CA VAL A 33 1.09 -1.56 9.80
C VAL A 33 1.85 -2.13 8.60
N PRO A 34 3.18 -2.03 8.57
CA PRO A 34 3.97 -2.54 7.45
C PRO A 34 3.93 -4.07 7.43
N LEU A 35 3.73 -4.66 6.25
CA LEU A 35 3.68 -6.11 6.09
C LEU A 35 4.99 -6.64 5.47
N ARG A 36 5.17 -6.47 4.17
CA ARG A 36 6.38 -6.92 3.44
C ARG A 36 6.54 -6.19 2.12
N GLY A 37 7.72 -6.24 1.54
CA GLY A 37 7.97 -5.76 0.17
C GLY A 37 8.15 -6.95 -0.78
N LEU A 38 7.53 -6.89 -1.95
CA LEU A 38 7.65 -7.89 -3.00
C LEU A 38 8.51 -7.34 -4.14
N HIS A 39 9.41 -8.16 -4.68
CA HIS A 39 10.20 -7.77 -5.85
C HIS A 39 9.34 -7.90 -7.12
N ARG A 40 9.31 -6.85 -7.93
CA ARG A 40 8.53 -6.76 -9.18
C ARG A 40 9.40 -7.08 -10.38
N LYS A 41 8.93 -7.98 -11.25
CA LYS A 41 9.49 -8.25 -12.59
C LYS A 41 8.34 -8.58 -13.53
N LYS A 42 8.39 -8.17 -14.79
CA LYS A 42 7.33 -8.53 -15.75
C LYS A 42 7.10 -10.05 -15.84
N THR A 43 8.16 -10.84 -15.66
CA THR A 43 8.11 -12.31 -15.69
C THR A 43 7.54 -12.98 -14.45
N ASN A 44 7.28 -12.25 -13.36
CA ASN A 44 6.85 -12.85 -12.08
C ASN A 44 5.41 -12.53 -11.66
N MET A 45 4.58 -12.01 -12.56
CA MET A 45 3.20 -11.60 -12.25
C MET A 45 2.34 -12.76 -11.73
N THR A 46 2.43 -13.94 -12.35
CA THR A 46 1.69 -15.13 -11.91
C THR A 46 2.06 -15.53 -10.48
N SER A 47 3.35 -15.60 -10.14
CA SER A 47 3.81 -15.92 -8.79
C SER A 47 3.45 -14.82 -7.79
N MET A 48 3.39 -13.56 -8.24
CA MET A 48 2.96 -12.46 -7.40
C MET A 48 1.47 -12.55 -7.06
N ALA A 49 0.64 -12.93 -8.04
CA ALA A 49 -0.78 -13.19 -7.81
C ALA A 49 -1.00 -14.36 -6.81
N ASP A 50 -0.17 -15.41 -6.85
CA ASP A 50 -0.20 -16.49 -5.85
C ASP A 50 0.10 -15.98 -4.42
N ILE A 51 1.07 -15.07 -4.30
CA ILE A 51 1.36 -14.42 -3.02
C ILE A 51 0.15 -13.60 -2.55
N PHE A 52 -0.48 -12.82 -3.43
CA PHE A 52 -1.66 -12.04 -3.08
C PHE A 52 -2.85 -12.93 -2.68
N GLN A 53 -3.13 -14.02 -3.39
CA GLN A 53 -4.16 -15.00 -3.00
C GLN A 53 -3.90 -15.57 -1.60
N SER A 54 -2.65 -15.92 -1.31
CA SER A 54 -2.24 -16.41 0.01
C SER A 54 -2.48 -15.36 1.09
N LEU A 55 -2.09 -14.10 0.84
CA LEU A 55 -2.29 -12.98 1.77
C LEU A 55 -3.77 -12.66 2.01
N ILE A 56 -4.61 -12.78 0.98
CA ILE A 56 -6.06 -12.58 1.09
C ILE A 56 -6.64 -13.52 2.14
N SER A 57 -6.25 -14.79 2.07
CA SER A 57 -6.69 -15.81 3.02
C SER A 57 -6.05 -15.63 4.40
N GLU A 58 -4.74 -15.38 4.45
CA GLU A 58 -3.95 -15.23 5.69
C GLU A 58 -4.44 -14.05 6.55
N HIS A 59 -4.82 -12.95 5.92
CA HIS A 59 -5.18 -11.71 6.61
C HIS A 59 -6.65 -11.33 6.51
N ASN A 60 -7.52 -12.20 5.98
CA ASN A 60 -8.94 -11.91 5.78
C ASN A 60 -9.14 -10.59 5.02
N LEU A 61 -8.44 -10.45 3.89
CA LEU A 61 -8.46 -9.22 3.10
C LEU A 61 -9.74 -9.12 2.27
N VAL A 62 -10.29 -7.91 2.16
CA VAL A 62 -11.51 -7.67 1.36
C VAL A 62 -11.32 -6.67 0.22
N CYS A 63 -10.25 -5.88 0.26
CA CYS A 63 -9.96 -4.90 -0.77
C CYS A 63 -8.49 -4.47 -0.75
N PHE A 64 -7.94 -4.16 -1.93
CA PHE A 64 -6.66 -3.48 -2.07
C PHE A 64 -6.85 -1.97 -2.15
N VAL A 65 -6.02 -1.23 -1.43
CA VAL A 65 -5.91 0.23 -1.52
C VAL A 65 -4.58 0.54 -2.19
N VAL A 66 -4.64 0.98 -3.43
CA VAL A 66 -3.45 1.17 -4.28
C VAL A 66 -3.07 2.64 -4.25
N GLY A 67 -1.98 2.96 -3.55
CA GLY A 67 -1.44 4.31 -3.49
C GLY A 67 -0.90 4.72 -4.86
N THR A 68 -1.37 5.87 -5.36
CA THR A 68 -0.89 6.46 -6.60
C THR A 68 -0.85 7.98 -6.45
N PRO A 69 0.23 8.66 -6.89
CA PRO A 69 0.20 10.11 -6.95
C PRO A 69 -0.81 10.51 -8.04
N TYR A 70 -2.01 10.89 -7.64
CA TYR A 70 -3.05 11.33 -8.55
C TYR A 70 -2.69 12.73 -9.04
N THR A 71 -2.09 12.81 -10.22
CA THR A 71 -2.04 14.08 -10.94
C THR A 71 -3.36 14.25 -11.67
N TRP A 72 -4.28 14.99 -11.05
CA TRP A 72 -5.42 15.59 -11.74
C TRP A 72 -4.85 16.40 -12.92
N HIS A 73 -5.19 16.03 -14.15
CA HIS A 73 -4.60 16.50 -15.41
C HIS A 73 -3.20 15.98 -15.75
N CYS A 74 -3.16 14.94 -16.59
CA CYS A 74 -2.45 14.91 -17.87
C CYS A 74 -2.22 13.44 -18.27
N ASP A 75 -2.52 13.08 -19.52
CA ASP A 75 -2.14 11.82 -20.19
C ASP A 75 -0.61 11.53 -20.19
N ALA A 76 0.17 12.39 -19.53
CA ALA A 76 1.62 12.47 -19.52
C ALA A 76 2.29 11.98 -18.22
N ASN A 77 1.58 11.49 -17.20
CA ASN A 77 2.26 10.98 -15.99
C ASN A 77 2.62 9.48 -16.11
N PRO A 78 3.92 9.11 -16.24
CA PRO A 78 4.35 7.73 -16.37
C PRO A 78 4.11 6.88 -15.10
N PHE A 79 3.94 7.49 -13.92
CA PHE A 79 3.70 6.77 -12.67
C PHE A 79 2.26 6.25 -12.54
N LEU A 80 1.27 7.03 -12.96
CA LEU A 80 -0.13 6.58 -13.05
C LEU A 80 -0.21 5.36 -13.98
N LYS A 81 0.51 5.42 -15.11
CA LYS A 81 0.63 4.29 -16.06
C LYS A 81 1.28 3.07 -15.40
N GLN A 82 2.34 3.24 -14.60
CA GLN A 82 3.03 2.10 -13.99
C GLN A 82 2.17 1.34 -12.97
N THR A 83 1.45 2.06 -12.12
CA THR A 83 0.53 1.47 -11.13
C THR A 83 -0.68 0.84 -11.80
N GLN A 84 -1.25 1.49 -12.82
CA GLN A 84 -2.35 0.91 -13.60
C GLN A 84 -1.91 -0.37 -14.31
N ILE A 85 -0.80 -0.33 -15.06
CA ILE A 85 -0.21 -1.50 -15.73
C ILE A 85 0.06 -2.63 -14.73
N PHE A 86 0.47 -2.31 -13.50
CA PHE A 86 0.67 -3.33 -12.48
C PHE A 86 -0.62 -4.04 -12.11
N ILE A 87 -1.69 -3.29 -11.86
CA ILE A 87 -3.00 -3.84 -11.53
C ILE A 87 -3.57 -4.62 -12.73
N ASP A 88 -3.45 -4.09 -13.94
CA ASP A 88 -3.90 -4.77 -15.16
C ASP A 88 -3.17 -6.11 -15.34
N ASN A 89 -1.84 -6.14 -15.22
CA ASN A 89 -1.06 -7.39 -15.29
C ASN A 89 -1.46 -8.39 -14.20
N LEU A 90 -1.82 -7.94 -12.99
CA LEU A 90 -2.32 -8.81 -11.93
C LEU A 90 -3.70 -9.37 -12.29
N CYS A 91 -4.60 -8.54 -12.83
CA CYS A 91 -5.93 -8.96 -13.28
C CYS A 91 -5.84 -9.95 -14.45
N GLU A 92 -4.93 -9.73 -15.41
CA GLU A 92 -4.67 -10.62 -16.55
C GLU A 92 -4.25 -12.04 -16.13
N THR A 93 -3.75 -12.22 -14.89
CA THR A 93 -3.45 -13.57 -14.37
C THR A 93 -4.71 -14.42 -14.13
N GLY A 94 -5.89 -13.81 -14.02
CA GLY A 94 -7.16 -14.47 -13.67
C GLY A 94 -7.25 -14.97 -12.22
N LYS A 95 -6.14 -14.99 -11.47
CA LYS A 95 -6.10 -15.53 -10.10
C LYS A 95 -6.79 -14.65 -9.07
N LEU A 96 -6.94 -13.36 -9.36
CA LEU A 96 -7.56 -12.38 -8.47
C LEU A 96 -8.91 -11.91 -9.01
N GLU A 97 -9.55 -12.71 -9.88
CA GLU A 97 -10.84 -12.38 -10.47
C GLU A 97 -11.90 -12.13 -9.37
N GLY A 98 -12.64 -11.03 -9.51
CA GLY A 98 -13.64 -10.60 -8.53
C GLY A 98 -13.09 -9.97 -7.24
N PHE A 99 -11.77 -9.95 -7.02
CA PHE A 99 -11.19 -9.27 -5.86
C PHE A 99 -11.18 -7.75 -6.06
N LYS A 100 -11.59 -7.01 -5.02
CA LYS A 100 -11.81 -5.57 -5.10
C LYS A 100 -10.52 -4.79 -4.91
N TYR A 101 -10.39 -3.66 -5.62
CA TYR A 101 -9.35 -2.68 -5.39
C TYR A 101 -9.90 -1.26 -5.59
N THR A 102 -9.22 -0.29 -4.99
CA THR A 102 -9.45 1.14 -5.22
C THR A 102 -8.12 1.87 -5.28
N PHE A 103 -8.10 3.03 -5.94
CA PHE A 103 -6.96 3.92 -5.93
C PHE A 103 -7.08 4.94 -4.80
N TRP A 104 -5.96 5.21 -4.14
CA TRP A 104 -5.86 6.28 -3.16
C TRP A 104 -4.88 7.32 -3.66
N ASP A 105 -5.32 8.58 -3.67
CA ASP A 105 -4.46 9.68 -4.04
C ASP A 105 -3.43 9.94 -2.94
N THR A 106 -2.18 9.72 -3.28
CA THR A 106 -1.06 10.00 -2.41
C THR A 106 -0.39 11.35 -2.68
N SER A 107 -0.91 12.16 -3.61
CA SER A 107 -0.39 13.48 -3.99
C SER A 107 -0.41 14.49 -2.84
N ILE A 108 -1.27 14.28 -1.85
CA ILE A 108 -1.24 15.01 -0.56
C ILE A 108 0.15 14.90 0.09
N ARG A 109 0.91 13.83 -0.19
CA ARG A 109 2.35 13.79 0.10
C ARG A 109 3.10 14.72 -0.85
N SER A 110 3.41 15.93 -0.38
CA SER A 110 4.34 16.79 -1.09
C SER A 110 5.70 16.09 -1.26
N LYS A 111 6.43 16.35 -2.35
CA LYS A 111 7.83 15.86 -2.51
C LYS A 111 8.71 16.21 -1.32
N ASN A 112 8.41 17.33 -0.65
CA ASN A 112 9.09 17.76 0.57
C ASN A 112 8.81 16.82 1.74
N SER A 113 7.58 16.32 1.90
CA SER A 113 7.23 15.37 2.96
C SER A 113 7.96 14.04 2.82
N GLU A 114 8.08 13.52 1.59
CA GLU A 114 8.87 12.33 1.29
C GLU A 114 10.36 12.57 1.58
N PHE A 115 10.91 13.69 1.11
CA PHE A 115 12.29 14.08 1.40
C PHE A 115 12.57 14.20 2.90
N VAL A 116 11.68 14.84 3.66
CA VAL A 116 11.80 14.97 5.12
C VAL A 116 11.79 13.59 5.78
N LEU A 117 10.88 12.70 5.37
CA LEU A 117 10.84 11.33 5.88
C LEU A 117 12.13 10.58 5.55
N GLU A 118 12.67 10.74 4.34
CA GLU A 118 13.96 10.19 3.92
C GLU A 118 15.10 10.68 4.79
N GLN A 119 15.18 11.98 5.07
CA GLN A 119 16.22 12.54 5.95
C GLN A 119 16.08 12.00 7.37
N HIS A 120 14.86 11.90 7.92
CA HIS A 120 14.64 11.37 9.26
C HIS A 120 15.03 9.90 9.36
N VAL A 121 14.62 9.07 8.40
CA VAL A 121 15.01 7.66 8.37
C VAL A 121 16.52 7.53 8.25
N LYS A 122 17.16 8.29 7.35
CA LYS A 122 18.62 8.28 7.20
C LYS A 122 19.32 8.69 8.50
N PHE A 123 18.90 9.78 9.13
CA PHE A 123 19.44 10.26 10.40
C PHE A 123 19.33 9.19 11.49
N MET A 124 18.15 8.58 11.67
CA MET A 124 17.94 7.52 12.65
C MET A 124 18.86 6.32 12.40
N LEU A 125 19.07 5.93 11.15
CA LEU A 125 19.93 4.80 10.80
C LEU A 125 21.41 5.09 11.08
N GLU A 126 21.86 6.31 10.81
CA GLU A 126 23.24 6.75 11.03
C GLU A 126 23.56 6.95 12.51
N HIS A 127 22.62 7.46 13.31
CA HIS A 127 22.89 7.93 14.68
C HIS A 127 22.43 6.96 15.77
N LEU A 128 21.46 6.07 15.50
CA LEU A 128 20.94 5.13 16.52
C LEU A 128 21.66 3.78 16.53
N ASN A 129 22.87 3.69 15.95
CA ASN A 129 23.70 2.47 15.92
C ASN A 129 22.86 1.22 15.62
N GLN A 130 22.11 1.24 14.50
CA GLN A 130 21.36 0.07 14.03
C GLN A 130 22.12 -0.63 12.88
N PRO A 131 23.20 -1.38 13.17
CA PRO A 131 24.07 -2.02 12.16
C PRO A 131 23.38 -3.08 11.31
N LYS A 132 22.12 -3.45 11.64
CA LYS A 132 21.36 -4.51 10.95
C LYS A 132 20.48 -4.01 9.81
N ILE A 133 20.25 -2.70 9.70
CA ILE A 133 19.43 -2.16 8.62
C ILE A 133 20.33 -1.86 7.43
N LYS A 134 20.51 -2.88 6.58
CA LYS A 134 21.39 -2.80 5.40
C LYS A 134 20.79 -2.01 4.23
N LYS A 135 19.52 -1.57 4.30
CA LYS A 135 18.77 -1.02 3.15
C LYS A 135 17.77 0.07 3.56
N PRO A 136 18.22 1.34 3.67
CA PRO A 136 17.36 2.50 3.98
C PRO A 136 16.13 2.60 3.08
N LYS A 137 16.31 2.31 1.78
CA LYS A 137 15.22 2.30 0.79
C LYS A 137 14.13 1.28 1.09
N THR A 138 14.46 0.14 1.70
CA THR A 138 13.46 -0.85 2.10
C THR A 138 12.60 -0.35 3.26
N ILE A 139 13.18 0.40 4.20
CA ILE A 139 12.42 1.03 5.28
C ILE A 139 11.54 2.13 4.71
N MET A 140 12.10 2.97 3.85
CA MET A 140 11.34 4.03 3.18
C MET A 140 10.10 3.49 2.49
N ASN A 141 10.26 2.47 1.66
CA ASN A 141 9.12 1.93 0.91
C ASN A 141 8.05 1.30 1.84
N LYS A 142 8.45 0.71 2.98
CA LYS A 142 7.49 0.23 3.99
C LYS A 142 6.72 1.40 4.62
N CYS A 143 7.40 2.49 4.95
CA CYS A 143 6.75 3.70 5.47
C CYS A 143 5.77 4.29 4.45
N LEU A 144 6.14 4.37 3.16
CA LEU A 144 5.27 4.89 2.11
C LEU A 144 3.97 4.09 1.94
N ALA A 145 4.06 2.76 1.95
CA ALA A 145 2.88 1.89 1.91
C ALA A 145 1.96 2.08 3.13
N VAL A 146 2.54 2.20 4.33
CA VAL A 146 1.79 2.48 5.56
C VAL A 146 1.11 3.84 5.47
N SER A 147 1.85 4.89 5.08
CA SER A 147 1.30 6.24 4.95
C SER A 147 0.17 6.32 3.92
N ALA A 148 0.28 5.59 2.80
CA ALA A 148 -0.80 5.51 1.80
C ALA A 148 -2.07 4.90 2.41
N LEU A 149 -1.94 3.72 3.04
CA LEU A 149 -3.09 3.04 3.62
C LEU A 149 -3.68 3.82 4.80
N GLN A 150 -2.84 4.38 5.67
CA GLN A 150 -3.29 5.16 6.81
C GLN A 150 -4.07 6.40 6.36
N GLY A 151 -3.57 7.12 5.33
CA GLY A 151 -4.28 8.27 4.78
C GLY A 151 -5.68 7.90 4.26
N PHE A 152 -5.82 6.74 3.60
CA PHE A 152 -7.12 6.23 3.18
C PHE A 152 -8.03 5.93 4.38
N LEU A 153 -7.53 5.19 5.38
CA LEU A 153 -8.29 4.83 6.58
C LEU A 153 -8.78 6.07 7.32
N ASP A 154 -7.91 7.04 7.55
CA ASP A 154 -8.22 8.29 8.25
C ASP A 154 -9.31 9.07 7.53
N CYS A 155 -9.26 9.12 6.19
CA CYS A 155 -10.28 9.77 5.36
C CYS A 155 -11.63 9.06 5.49
N THR A 156 -11.65 7.73 5.32
CA THR A 156 -12.89 6.95 5.38
C THR A 156 -13.54 6.96 6.76
N ASN A 157 -12.74 6.93 7.83
CA ASN A 157 -13.25 6.94 9.19
C ASN A 157 -13.83 8.30 9.59
N LYS A 158 -13.30 9.41 9.04
CA LYS A 158 -13.89 10.75 9.20
C LYS A 158 -15.26 10.85 8.54
N MET A 159 -15.38 10.39 7.29
CA MET A 159 -16.66 10.39 6.56
C MET A 159 -17.75 9.60 7.32
N VAL A 160 -17.40 8.44 7.87
CA VAL A 160 -18.35 7.64 8.67
C VAL A 160 -18.80 8.35 9.94
N ALA A 161 -17.92 9.12 10.58
CA ALA A 161 -18.28 9.89 11.77
C ALA A 161 -19.25 11.04 11.44
N GLU A 162 -19.05 11.72 10.32
CA GLU A 162 -19.90 12.83 9.86
C GLU A 162 -21.30 12.38 9.41
N ASP A 163 -21.46 11.14 8.92
CA ASP A 163 -22.77 10.56 8.56
C ASP A 163 -23.60 10.08 9.78
N CYS A 164 -23.00 10.05 10.98
CA CYS A 164 -23.62 9.56 12.21
C CYS A 164 -24.12 10.68 13.13
N ASP A 165 -23.95 11.95 12.75
CA ASP A 165 -24.44 13.16 13.43
C ASP A 165 -25.64 13.77 12.67
#